data_AF-A0A7S3DN28-F1
#
_entry.id   AF-A0A7S3DN28-F1
#
_cell.length_a   1.000
_cell.length_b   1.000
_cell.length_c   1.000
_cell.angle_alpha   90.00
_cell.angle_beta   90.00
_cell.angle_gamma   90.00
#
_symmetry.space_group_name_H-M   'P 1'
#
loop_
_entity.id
_entity.type
_entity.pdbx_description
1 polymer ?
#
loop_
_entity_poly.entity_id
_entity_poly.type
_entity_poly.pdbx_seq_one_letter_code
_entity_poly.pdbx_strand_id
1 'polypeptide(L)'
;MPFLPYPENLKGYVGEDIGFDPLGVSTYFPMDYLRESELKHGRIAMLAVAGYVAVDQGFVVHPLGQGLSSAAAHDAMVANGVMGNALVWIGFAELTGYLAVAEMLQGSGREPGNFGVGLQYLEGKSDEQIAKVKYQEIMNGRLAMLAFGGMVTQSILFEKGFPYF
;
A
#
# COMPACT_ATOMS: atom_id res chain seq x y z
N MET A 1 4.06 -22.61 -5.99
CA MET A 1 4.22 -23.25 -7.32
C MET A 1 4.49 -24.74 -7.13
N PRO A 2 3.69 -25.66 -7.70
CA PRO A 2 3.74 -27.08 -7.34
C PRO A 2 5.03 -27.80 -7.78
N PHE A 3 5.84 -27.19 -8.65
CA PHE A 3 7.10 -27.74 -9.16
C PHE A 3 8.35 -27.16 -8.47
N LEU A 4 8.22 -26.17 -7.58
CA LEU A 4 9.31 -25.60 -6.80
C LEU A 4 9.21 -26.05 -5.33
N PRO A 5 10.35 -26.18 -4.61
CA PRO A 5 10.31 -26.39 -3.17
C PRO A 5 9.63 -25.22 -2.47
N TYR A 6 8.95 -25.51 -1.35
CA TYR A 6 8.30 -24.47 -0.55
C TYR A 6 9.37 -23.62 0.17
N PRO A 7 9.32 -22.27 0.07
CA PRO A 7 10.22 -21.40 0.81
C PRO A 7 9.89 -21.42 2.31
N GLU A 8 10.76 -21.99 3.12
CA GLU A 8 10.54 -22.18 4.57
C GLU A 8 10.36 -20.87 5.33
N ASN A 9 10.99 -19.77 4.87
CA ASN A 9 10.92 -18.45 5.51
C ASN A 9 9.52 -17.79 5.44
N LEU A 10 8.63 -18.31 4.59
CA LEU A 10 7.25 -17.81 4.44
C LEU A 10 6.29 -18.39 5.49
N LYS A 11 6.68 -19.44 6.22
CA LYS A 11 5.79 -20.11 7.19
C LYS A 11 5.40 -19.17 8.31
N GLY A 12 4.11 -19.16 8.66
CA GLY A 12 3.56 -18.36 9.76
C GLY A 12 3.12 -16.94 9.38
N TYR A 13 3.42 -16.49 8.16
CA TYR A 13 2.92 -15.20 7.66
C TYR A 13 1.55 -15.35 7.02
N VAL A 14 0.57 -14.58 7.52
CA VAL A 14 -0.80 -14.56 7.01
C VAL A 14 -0.78 -14.26 5.50
N GLY A 15 -1.39 -15.15 4.70
CA GLY A 15 -1.50 -14.98 3.25
C GLY A 15 -0.32 -15.49 2.42
N GLU A 16 0.73 -16.04 3.06
CA GLU A 16 1.88 -16.68 2.38
C GLU A 16 1.81 -18.20 2.34
N ASP A 17 0.73 -18.82 2.82
CA ASP A 17 0.54 -20.28 2.79
C ASP A 17 0.60 -20.87 1.36
N ILE A 18 0.46 -20.01 0.34
CA ILE A 18 0.55 -20.34 -1.09
C ILE A 18 2.02 -20.56 -1.53
N GLY A 19 3.00 -20.06 -0.75
CA GLY A 19 4.43 -20.23 -1.01
C GLY A 19 4.89 -19.61 -2.33
N PHE A 20 4.41 -18.40 -2.64
CA PHE A 20 4.76 -17.71 -3.89
C PHE A 20 6.02 -16.86 -3.73
N ASP A 21 7.19 -17.48 -3.90
CA ASP A 21 8.47 -16.78 -4.02
C ASP A 21 9.38 -17.53 -5.04
N PRO A 22 9.17 -17.34 -6.35
CA PRO A 22 9.97 -18.01 -7.38
C PRO A 22 11.44 -17.55 -7.40
N LEU A 23 11.71 -16.31 -6.97
CA LEU A 23 13.02 -15.69 -7.04
C LEU A 23 13.84 -15.90 -5.76
N GLY A 24 13.25 -16.48 -4.72
CA GLY A 24 13.90 -16.72 -3.44
C GLY A 24 14.22 -15.42 -2.68
N VAL A 25 13.47 -14.34 -2.90
CA VAL A 25 13.72 -13.02 -2.30
C VAL A 25 13.64 -13.09 -0.77
N SER A 26 12.74 -13.92 -0.24
CA SER A 26 12.60 -14.19 1.19
C SER A 26 13.81 -14.88 1.83
N THR A 27 14.73 -15.43 1.02
CA THR A 27 15.98 -16.03 1.52
C THR A 27 17.09 -14.99 1.69
N TYR A 28 17.04 -13.91 0.90
CA TYR A 28 18.07 -12.87 0.91
C TYR A 28 17.73 -11.70 1.85
N PHE A 29 16.44 -11.44 2.08
CA PHE A 29 15.98 -10.31 2.89
C PHE A 29 15.15 -10.79 4.09
N PRO A 30 15.18 -10.06 5.22
CA PRO A 30 14.34 -10.37 6.37
C PRO A 30 12.85 -10.35 5.98
N MET A 31 12.12 -11.41 6.32
CA MET A 31 10.71 -11.54 5.94
C MET A 31 9.83 -10.44 6.58
N ASP A 32 10.15 -10.01 7.80
CA ASP A 32 9.47 -8.89 8.45
C ASP A 32 9.61 -7.57 7.68
N TYR A 33 10.78 -7.33 7.08
CA TYR A 33 10.99 -6.16 6.22
C TYR A 33 10.16 -6.27 4.94
N LEU A 34 10.19 -7.44 4.28
CA LEU A 34 9.42 -7.68 3.06
C LEU A 34 7.91 -7.51 3.30
N ARG A 35 7.40 -8.01 4.43
CA ARG A 35 5.99 -7.87 4.80
C ARG A 35 5.62 -6.43 5.15
N GLU A 36 6.47 -5.71 5.87
CA GLU A 36 6.26 -4.27 6.13
C GLU A 36 6.19 -3.49 4.81
N SER A 37 7.10 -3.78 3.87
CA SER A 37 7.11 -3.18 2.54
C SER A 37 5.82 -3.49 1.78
N GLU A 38 5.39 -4.75 1.73
CA GLU A 38 4.16 -5.15 1.04
C GLU A 38 2.92 -4.41 1.59
N LEU A 39 2.78 -4.34 2.92
CA LEU A 39 1.65 -3.65 3.56
C LEU A 39 1.67 -2.15 3.25
N LYS A 40 2.84 -1.50 3.28
CA LYS A 40 2.96 -0.08 2.91
C LYS A 40 2.55 0.16 1.46
N HIS A 41 3.06 -0.64 0.52
CA HIS A 41 2.70 -0.51 -0.90
C HIS A 41 1.21 -0.77 -1.14
N GLY A 42 0.64 -1.81 -0.49
CA GLY A 42 -0.77 -2.13 -0.58
C GLY A 42 -1.66 -1.00 -0.07
N ARG A 43 -1.38 -0.42 1.10
CA ARG A 43 -2.14 0.70 1.68
C ARG A 43 -2.07 1.95 0.81
N ILE A 44 -0.87 2.31 0.33
CA ILE A 44 -0.69 3.45 -0.57
C ILE A 44 -1.46 3.22 -1.87
N ALA A 45 -1.37 2.03 -2.46
CA ALA A 45 -2.08 1.71 -3.69
C ALA A 45 -3.61 1.75 -3.52
N MET A 46 -4.15 1.25 -2.41
CA MET A 46 -5.59 1.33 -2.12
C MET A 46 -6.09 2.78 -2.07
N LEU A 47 -5.36 3.66 -1.39
CA LEU A 47 -5.69 5.09 -1.35
C LEU A 47 -5.48 5.77 -2.70
N ALA A 48 -4.44 5.40 -3.44
CA ALA A 48 -4.13 5.96 -4.75
C ALA A 48 -5.21 5.60 -5.79
N VAL A 49 -5.70 4.35 -5.83
CA VAL A 49 -6.81 3.96 -6.71
C VAL A 49 -8.06 4.78 -6.40
N ALA A 50 -8.45 4.84 -5.13
CA ALA A 50 -9.65 5.58 -4.72
C ALA A 50 -9.55 7.08 -5.04
N GLY A 51 -8.41 7.69 -4.73
CA GLY A 51 -8.16 9.12 -5.01
C GLY A 51 -8.09 9.44 -6.50
N TYR A 52 -7.43 8.60 -7.29
CA TYR A 52 -7.28 8.80 -8.74
C TYR A 52 -8.62 8.69 -9.47
N VAL A 53 -9.47 7.72 -9.11
CA VAL A 53 -10.83 7.60 -9.67
C VAL A 53 -11.71 8.76 -9.20
N ALA A 54 -11.64 9.14 -7.92
CA ALA A 54 -12.46 10.22 -7.38
C ALA A 54 -12.24 11.53 -8.12
N VAL A 55 -10.98 11.91 -8.36
CA VAL A 55 -10.63 13.14 -9.08
C VAL A 55 -11.11 13.09 -10.54
N ASP A 56 -10.93 11.98 -11.25
CA ASP A 56 -11.40 11.85 -12.64
C ASP A 56 -12.93 11.82 -12.77
N GLN A 57 -13.65 11.41 -11.71
CA GLN A 57 -15.10 11.50 -11.62
C GLN A 57 -15.59 12.90 -11.18
N GLY A 58 -14.68 13.86 -10.97
CA GLY A 58 -15.01 15.23 -10.61
C GLY A 58 -15.21 15.46 -9.11
N PHE A 59 -14.91 14.50 -8.25
CA PHE A 59 -14.88 14.70 -6.80
C PHE A 59 -13.60 15.45 -6.40
N VAL A 60 -13.64 16.78 -6.56
CA VAL A 60 -12.53 17.69 -6.26
C VAL A 60 -12.86 18.59 -5.07
N VAL A 61 -11.85 18.99 -4.30
CA VAL A 61 -12.02 19.86 -3.13
C VAL A 61 -12.18 21.31 -3.60
N HIS A 62 -13.40 21.80 -3.75
CA HIS A 62 -13.64 23.16 -4.23
C HIS A 62 -13.01 24.24 -3.33
N PRO A 63 -12.30 25.25 -3.88
CA PRO A 63 -12.06 25.54 -5.32
C PRO A 63 -10.80 24.88 -5.92
N LEU A 64 -10.03 24.12 -5.15
CA LEU A 64 -8.78 23.48 -5.57
C LEU A 64 -9.07 22.29 -6.51
N GLY A 65 -8.42 22.26 -7.68
CA GLY A 65 -8.46 21.12 -8.60
C GLY A 65 -9.63 21.09 -9.59
N GLN A 66 -10.44 22.14 -9.68
CA GLN A 66 -11.48 22.24 -10.72
C GLN A 66 -10.86 22.19 -12.13
N GLY A 67 -11.36 21.27 -12.96
CA GLY A 67 -10.95 21.14 -14.37
C GLY A 67 -9.61 20.43 -14.60
N LEU A 68 -8.97 19.89 -13.55
CA LEU A 68 -7.77 19.07 -13.69
C LEU A 68 -8.13 17.59 -13.78
N SER A 69 -7.53 16.88 -14.73
CA SER A 69 -7.54 15.42 -14.74
C SER A 69 -6.57 14.87 -13.70
N SER A 70 -6.80 13.65 -13.23
CA SER A 70 -5.91 12.99 -12.27
C SER A 70 -4.47 12.86 -12.79
N ALA A 71 -4.29 12.72 -14.11
CA ALA A 71 -2.98 12.66 -14.75
C ALA A 71 -2.23 14.00 -14.72
N ALA A 72 -2.93 15.13 -14.90
CA ALA A 72 -2.32 16.47 -14.88
C ALA A 72 -2.25 17.09 -13.47
N ALA A 73 -2.93 16.49 -12.49
CA ALA A 73 -3.07 17.04 -11.14
C ALA A 73 -1.73 17.16 -10.40
N HIS A 74 -0.75 16.29 -10.66
CA HIS A 74 0.53 16.31 -9.95
C HIS A 74 1.25 17.65 -10.09
N ASP A 75 1.55 18.08 -11.32
CA ASP A 75 2.35 19.28 -11.57
C ASP A 75 1.62 20.56 -11.14
N ALA A 76 0.31 20.61 -11.36
CA ALA A 76 -0.53 21.71 -10.91
C ALA A 76 -0.53 21.85 -9.36
N MET A 77 -0.61 20.72 -8.65
CA MET A 77 -0.63 20.72 -7.17
C MET A 77 0.76 20.94 -6.56
N VAL A 78 1.83 20.61 -7.28
CA VAL A 78 3.21 20.99 -6.93
C VAL A 78 3.37 22.51 -7.06
N ALA A 79 2.95 23.09 -8.18
CA ALA A 79 3.03 24.54 -8.41
C ALA A 79 2.20 25.34 -7.39
N ASN A 80 1.06 24.80 -6.94
CA ASN A 80 0.23 25.41 -5.89
C ASN A 80 0.81 25.25 -4.48
N GLY A 81 1.80 24.36 -4.28
CA GLY A 81 2.43 24.09 -2.98
C GLY A 81 1.70 23.06 -2.10
N VAL A 82 0.51 22.60 -2.50
CA VAL A 82 -0.26 21.57 -1.78
C VAL A 82 0.52 20.27 -1.70
N MET A 83 1.13 19.84 -2.82
CA MET A 83 1.94 18.62 -2.85
C MET A 83 3.21 18.76 -1.99
N GLY A 84 3.79 19.95 -1.93
CA GLY A 84 4.94 20.25 -1.08
C GLY A 84 4.60 20.15 0.41
N ASN A 85 3.45 20.68 0.83
CA ASN A 85 2.97 20.53 2.21
C ASN A 85 2.70 19.05 2.55
N ALA A 86 2.08 18.29 1.64
CA ALA A 86 1.86 16.85 1.82
C ALA A 86 3.18 16.09 1.99
N LEU A 87 4.20 16.42 1.19
CA LEU A 87 5.54 15.80 1.28
C LEU A 87 6.19 16.02 2.65
N VAL A 88 6.05 17.20 3.25
CA VAL A 88 6.60 17.48 4.59
C VAL A 88 5.97 16.59 5.66
N TRP A 89 4.64 16.47 5.66
CA TRP A 89 3.93 15.66 6.65
C TRP A 89 4.16 14.16 6.46
N ILE A 90 4.17 13.69 5.21
CA ILE A 90 4.53 12.30 4.89
C ILE A 90 5.98 12.05 5.30
N GLY A 91 6.89 12.98 5.04
CA GLY A 91 8.29 12.89 5.46
C GLY A 91 8.44 12.75 6.97
N PHE A 92 7.70 13.51 7.76
CA PHE A 92 7.70 13.36 9.22
C PHE A 92 7.18 11.98 9.68
N ALA A 93 6.10 11.49 9.07
CA ALA A 93 5.55 10.16 9.36
C ALA A 93 6.51 9.02 8.95
N GLU A 94 7.23 9.17 7.83
CA GLU A 94 8.21 8.19 7.37
C GLU A 94 9.47 8.18 8.23
N LEU A 95 9.91 9.34 8.76
CA LEU A 95 11.05 9.40 9.70
C LEU A 95 10.77 8.61 10.98
N THR A 96 9.56 8.73 11.56
CA THR A 96 9.18 7.95 12.75
C THR A 96 8.93 6.48 12.40
N GLY A 97 8.33 6.21 11.24
CA GLY A 97 8.14 4.85 10.73
C GLY A 97 9.46 4.12 10.48
N TYR A 98 10.49 4.82 9.98
CA TYR A 98 11.82 4.26 9.77
C TYR A 98 12.45 3.76 11.08
N LEU A 99 12.34 4.54 12.16
CA LEU A 99 12.83 4.13 13.48
C LEU A 99 12.10 2.87 13.97
N ALA A 100 10.77 2.81 13.80
CA ALA A 100 9.98 1.65 14.19
C ALA A 100 10.38 0.37 13.43
N VAL A 101 10.70 0.49 12.13
CA VAL A 101 11.19 -0.64 11.32
C VAL A 101 12.60 -1.05 11.75
N ALA A 102 13.48 -0.09 12.05
CA ALA A 102 14.83 -0.38 12.53
C ALA A 102 14.79 -1.15 13.87
N GLU A 103 13.95 -0.72 14.82
CA GLU A 103 13.76 -1.41 16.10
C GLU A 103 13.11 -2.79 15.93
N MET A 104 12.16 -2.93 15.00
CA MET A 104 11.55 -4.23 14.67
C MET A 104 12.61 -5.24 14.23
N LEU A 105 13.49 -4.84 13.31
CA LEU A 105 14.58 -5.71 12.82
C LEU A 105 15.64 -6.00 13.88
N GLN A 106 15.72 -5.18 14.93
CA GLN A 106 16.59 -5.40 16.09
C GLN A 106 15.94 -6.24 17.20
N GLY A 107 14.68 -6.65 17.04
CA GLY A 107 14.01 -7.57 17.95
C GLY A 107 13.01 -6.93 18.92
N SER A 108 12.47 -5.75 18.63
CA SER A 108 11.42 -5.13 19.46
C SER A 108 10.13 -5.95 19.58
N GLY A 109 9.94 -6.97 18.73
CA GLY A 109 8.76 -7.83 18.72
C GLY A 109 7.51 -7.17 18.11
N ARG A 110 7.65 -5.98 17.51
CA ARG A 110 6.58 -5.32 16.75
C ARG A 110 6.19 -6.18 15.54
N GLU A 111 4.90 -6.44 15.38
CA GLU A 111 4.40 -7.07 14.16
C GLU A 111 4.51 -6.13 12.94
N PRO A 112 4.91 -6.64 11.77
CA PRO A 112 4.97 -5.85 10.54
C PRO A 112 3.63 -5.17 10.20
N GLY A 113 3.70 -3.87 9.89
CA GLY A 113 2.57 -3.03 9.50
C GLY A 113 1.65 -2.58 10.64
N ASN A 114 1.98 -2.93 11.90
CA ASN A 114 1.23 -2.48 13.07
C ASN A 114 1.77 -1.14 13.59
N PHE A 115 0.94 -0.10 13.50
CA PHE A 115 1.24 1.27 13.97
C PHE A 115 0.33 1.71 15.11
N GLY A 116 -0.45 0.80 15.70
CA GLY A 116 -1.43 1.15 16.74
C GLY A 116 -2.67 1.89 16.25
N VAL A 117 -2.80 2.11 14.94
CA VAL A 117 -3.95 2.81 14.33
C VAL A 117 -5.09 1.82 14.11
N GLY A 118 -6.28 2.13 14.62
CA GLY A 118 -7.49 1.33 14.39
C GLY A 118 -7.56 0.02 15.19
N LEU A 119 -6.72 -0.16 16.20
CA LEU A 119 -6.76 -1.34 17.08
C LEU A 119 -8.10 -1.52 17.80
N GLN A 120 -8.83 -0.42 18.01
CA GLN A 120 -10.19 -0.40 18.56
C GLN A 120 -11.17 -1.28 17.78
N TYR A 121 -10.97 -1.45 16.46
CA TYR A 121 -11.81 -2.31 15.62
C TYR A 121 -11.44 -3.80 15.73
N LEU A 122 -10.34 -4.11 16.41
CA LEU A 122 -9.84 -5.47 16.64
C LEU A 122 -10.03 -5.91 18.10
N GLU A 123 -10.35 -4.99 19.01
CA GLU A 123 -10.64 -5.27 20.41
C GLU A 123 -11.82 -6.27 20.53
N GLY A 124 -11.59 -7.36 21.25
CA GLY A 124 -12.60 -8.41 21.50
C GLY A 124 -12.79 -9.43 20.36
N LYS A 125 -12.00 -9.36 19.28
CA LYS A 125 -12.02 -10.38 18.21
C LYS A 125 -11.09 -11.56 18.54
N SER A 126 -11.46 -12.74 18.05
CA SER A 126 -10.61 -13.93 18.13
C SER A 126 -9.42 -13.85 17.16
N ASP A 127 -8.35 -14.60 17.44
CA ASP A 127 -7.13 -14.62 16.63
C ASP A 127 -7.40 -15.02 15.17
N GLU A 128 -8.34 -15.94 14.92
CA GLU A 128 -8.76 -16.33 13.57
C GLU A 128 -9.44 -15.18 12.81
N GLN A 129 -10.26 -14.39 13.51
CA GLN A 129 -10.90 -13.22 12.91
C GLN A 129 -9.88 -12.13 12.60
N ILE A 130 -8.88 -11.94 13.46
CA ILE A 130 -7.77 -11.01 13.22
C ILE A 130 -6.96 -11.47 12.00
N ALA A 131 -6.62 -12.75 11.91
CA ALA A 131 -5.93 -13.32 10.75
C ALA A 131 -6.73 -13.14 9.45
N LYS A 132 -8.05 -13.32 9.50
CA LYS A 132 -8.93 -13.07 8.34
C LYS A 132 -8.92 -11.62 7.89
N VAL A 133 -8.96 -10.66 8.81
CA VAL A 133 -8.91 -9.22 8.47
C VAL A 133 -7.54 -8.85 7.91
N LYS A 134 -6.45 -9.34 8.51
CA LYS A 134 -5.08 -9.17 7.99
C LYS A 134 -4.95 -9.74 6.57
N TYR A 135 -5.54 -10.91 6.31
CA TYR A 135 -5.57 -11.50 4.98
C TYR A 135 -6.34 -10.64 3.96
N GLN A 136 -7.50 -10.10 4.34
CA GLN A 136 -8.28 -9.20 3.49
C GLN A 136 -7.52 -7.93 3.14
N GLU A 137 -6.80 -7.35 4.09
CA GLU A 137 -5.95 -6.18 3.85
C GLU A 137 -4.89 -6.46 2.79
N ILE A 138 -4.18 -7.59 2.90
CA ILE A 138 -3.14 -7.98 1.94
C ILE A 138 -3.74 -8.24 0.56
N MET A 139 -4.84 -8.99 0.48
CA MET A 139 -5.45 -9.33 -0.82
C MET A 139 -6.01 -8.09 -1.53
N ASN A 140 -6.67 -7.19 -0.81
CA ASN A 140 -7.12 -5.92 -1.37
C ASN A 140 -5.95 -5.01 -1.76
N GLY A 141 -4.87 -5.00 -0.96
CA GLY A 141 -3.64 -4.29 -1.28
C GLY A 141 -2.97 -4.80 -2.56
N ARG A 142 -2.83 -6.13 -2.71
CA ARG A 142 -2.30 -6.79 -3.92
C ARG A 142 -3.11 -6.43 -5.16
N LEU A 143 -4.44 -6.50 -5.06
CA LEU A 143 -5.33 -6.10 -6.13
C LEU A 143 -5.15 -4.62 -6.49
N ALA A 144 -5.10 -3.73 -5.49
CA ALA A 144 -4.95 -2.29 -5.71
C ALA A 144 -3.60 -1.92 -6.34
N MET A 145 -2.50 -2.59 -5.96
CA MET A 145 -1.18 -2.36 -6.57
C MET A 145 -1.20 -2.63 -8.08
N LEU A 146 -1.83 -3.73 -8.50
CA LEU A 146 -1.99 -4.06 -9.92
C LEU A 146 -2.97 -3.11 -10.62
N ALA A 147 -4.09 -2.78 -9.96
CA ALA A 147 -5.11 -1.88 -10.51
C ALA A 147 -4.54 -0.47 -10.78
N PHE A 148 -3.83 0.12 -9.81
CA PHE A 148 -3.26 1.45 -9.96
C PHE A 148 -2.22 1.52 -11.10
N GLY A 149 -1.33 0.52 -11.18
CA GLY A 149 -0.35 0.44 -12.26
C GLY A 149 -0.99 0.36 -13.65
N GLY A 150 -2.06 -0.41 -13.78
CA GLY A 150 -2.85 -0.49 -15.02
C GLY A 150 -3.58 0.82 -15.35
N MET A 151 -4.27 1.41 -14.37
CA MET A 151 -5.05 2.64 -14.56
C MET A 151 -4.19 3.83 -15.00
N VAL A 152 -3.07 4.08 -14.32
CA VAL A 152 -2.17 5.19 -14.68
C VAL A 152 -1.60 4.98 -16.08
N THR A 153 -1.20 3.75 -16.41
CA THR A 153 -0.68 3.41 -17.74
C THR A 153 -1.71 3.65 -18.83
N GLN A 154 -2.96 3.20 -18.63
CA GLN A 154 -4.05 3.37 -19.58
C GLN A 154 -4.47 4.84 -19.73
N SER A 155 -4.56 5.57 -18.63
CA SER A 155 -4.92 6.99 -18.66
C SER A 155 -3.93 7.82 -19.46
N ILE A 156 -2.63 7.57 -19.31
CA ILE A 156 -1.59 8.29 -20.05
C ILE A 156 -1.51 7.83 -21.50
N LEU A 157 -1.58 6.52 -21.78
CA LEU A 157 -1.43 5.99 -23.13
C LEU A 157 -2.59 6.38 -24.05
N PHE A 158 -3.81 6.39 -23.53
CA PHE A 158 -5.02 6.69 -24.30
C PHE A 158 -5.53 8.12 -24.10
N GLU A 159 -4.90 8.90 -23.22
CA GLU A 159 -5.30 10.28 -22.85
C GLU A 159 -6.79 10.38 -22.46
N LYS A 160 -7.31 9.34 -21.79
CA LYS A 160 -8.69 9.25 -21.32
C LYS A 160 -8.75 9.36 -19.80
N GLY A 161 -9.81 9.99 -19.30
CA GLY A 161 -10.23 9.88 -17.90
C GLY A 161 -10.94 8.56 -17.63
N PHE A 162 -11.34 8.32 -16.38
CA PHE A 162 -12.11 7.12 -16.02
C PHE A 162 -13.34 6.96 -16.94
N PRO A 163 -13.55 5.78 -17.56
CA PRO A 163 -13.04 4.45 -17.20
C PRO A 163 -11.77 3.97 -17.95
N TYR A 164 -11.00 4.86 -18.58
CA TYR A 164 -9.66 4.61 -19.15
C TYR A 164 -9.55 3.65 -20.36
N PHE A 165 -10.66 3.24 -20.98
CA PHE A 165 -10.68 2.42 -22.21
C PHE A 165 -11.42 3.10 -23.37
#